data_AF-A0A707YSL0-F1
#
_entry.id   AF-A0A707YSL0-F1
#
_cell.length_a   1.000
_cell.length_b   1.000
_cell.length_c   1.000
_cell.angle_alpha   90.00
_cell.angle_beta   90.00
_cell.angle_gamma   90.00
#
_symmetry.space_group_name_H-M   'P 1'
#
loop_
_entity.id
_entity.type
_entity.pdbx_description
1 polymer ?
#
loop_
_entity_poly.entity_id
_entity_poly.type
_entity_poly.pdbx_seq_one_letter_code
_entity_poly.pdbx_strand_id
1 'polypeptide(L)'
;MKQLPPDTPEQSLITQYKGPRLVVKAYAGTGKTTTLVKYAHNNLDSRILYLAYNRAIRDEAREKFPANVDCKTSHQLAYATIGRGYQHKLSGNLRLTDIAQAVNTKNWTFAKDILDTLNAFMCSADMRILYTHFARADTGKVLTSKQERYQIQVVE
;
A
#
# COMPACT_ATOMS: atom_id res chain seq x y z
N MET A 1 4.07 27.52 19.24
CA MET A 1 4.70 26.64 18.21
C MET A 1 6.19 26.55 18.51
N LYS A 2 6.78 25.35 18.49
CA LYS A 2 8.24 25.21 18.68
C LYS A 2 8.94 25.79 17.45
N GLN A 3 9.89 26.70 17.66
CA GLN A 3 10.64 27.30 16.56
C GLN A 3 11.43 26.19 15.83
N LEU A 4 11.27 26.12 14.50
CA LEU A 4 12.03 25.18 13.67
C LEU A 4 13.48 25.67 13.59
N PRO A 5 14.48 24.77 13.55
CA PRO A 5 15.89 25.16 13.43
C PRO A 5 16.11 25.96 12.12
N PRO A 6 17.19 26.74 11.98
CA PRO A 6 17.52 27.37 10.71
C PRO A 6 17.75 26.33 9.59
N ASP A 7 17.54 26.73 8.34
CA ASP A 7 17.86 25.89 7.18
C ASP A 7 19.37 25.84 6.94
N THR A 8 19.89 24.67 6.54
CA THR A 8 21.18 24.61 5.85
C THR A 8 21.06 25.17 4.44
N PRO A 9 22.17 25.54 3.76
CA PRO A 9 22.12 25.98 2.37
C PRO A 9 21.36 25.01 1.44
N GLU A 10 21.57 23.71 1.60
CA GLU A 10 20.90 22.67 0.81
C GLU A 10 19.41 22.57 1.12
N GLN A 11 19.03 22.71 2.40
CA GLN A 11 17.62 22.71 2.81
C GLN A 11 16.88 23.94 2.29
N SER A 12 17.55 25.09 2.27
CA SER A 12 17.01 26.35 1.75
C SER A 12 16.60 26.26 0.28
N LEU A 13 17.40 25.56 -0.55
CA LEU A 13 17.06 25.28 -1.95
C LEU A 13 15.74 24.50 -2.10
N ILE A 14 15.42 23.64 -1.11
CA ILE A 14 14.19 22.86 -1.09
C ILE A 14 13.04 23.73 -0.59
N THR A 15 13.20 24.42 0.54
CA THR A 15 12.14 25.21 1.20
C THR A 15 11.70 26.42 0.37
N GLN A 16 12.56 26.93 -0.51
CA GLN A 16 12.28 28.05 -1.41
C GLN A 16 11.88 27.61 -2.83
N TYR A 17 11.88 26.31 -3.13
CA TYR A 17 11.60 25.81 -4.48
C TYR A 17 10.16 26.15 -4.93
N LYS A 18 10.02 26.71 -6.15
CA LYS A 18 8.73 27.09 -6.75
C LYS A 18 8.42 26.41 -8.09
N GLY A 19 9.25 25.47 -8.52
CA GLY A 19 9.03 24.76 -9.79
C GLY A 19 8.01 23.62 -9.69
N PRO A 20 7.70 22.96 -10.83
CA PRO A 20 6.67 21.93 -10.88
C PRO A 20 7.13 20.55 -10.36
N ARG A 21 8.44 20.27 -10.32
CA ARG A 21 8.97 18.96 -9.91
C ARG A 21 10.37 19.06 -9.33
N LEU A 22 10.48 18.66 -8.06
CA LEU A 22 11.76 18.53 -7.35
C LEU A 22 11.99 17.08 -6.94
N VAL A 23 13.22 16.60 -7.11
CA VAL A 23 13.68 15.33 -6.54
C VAL A 23 14.79 15.63 -5.55
N VAL A 24 14.58 15.21 -4.30
CA VAL A 24 15.55 15.42 -3.21
C VAL A 24 16.17 14.08 -2.83
N LYS A 25 17.49 13.97 -2.95
CA LYS A 25 18.24 12.85 -2.40
C LYS A 25 18.61 13.19 -0.95
N ALA A 26 18.06 12.44 0.00
CA ALA A 26 18.28 12.71 1.42
C ALA A 26 18.56 11.42 2.20
N TYR A 27 19.65 11.42 2.96
CA TYR A 27 20.11 10.28 3.73
C TYR A 27 19.37 10.14 5.06
N ALA A 28 19.63 9.06 5.80
CA ALA A 28 19.13 8.92 7.16
C ALA A 28 19.60 10.10 8.03
N GLY A 29 18.74 10.60 8.91
CA GLY A 29 19.10 11.69 9.83
C GLY A 29 19.20 13.11 9.24
N THR A 30 19.10 13.32 7.92
CA THR A 30 19.32 14.65 7.30
C THR A 30 18.14 15.63 7.40
N GLY A 31 17.18 15.39 8.30
CA GLY A 31 16.07 16.33 8.53
C GLY A 31 14.97 16.36 7.46
N LYS A 32 14.80 15.31 6.63
CA LYS A 32 13.78 15.21 5.56
C LYS A 32 12.41 15.78 5.94
N THR A 33 11.82 15.28 7.03
CA THR A 33 10.50 15.70 7.48
C THR A 33 10.51 17.17 7.92
N THR A 34 11.54 17.60 8.64
CA THR A 34 11.71 18.99 9.07
C THR A 34 11.78 19.95 7.90
N THR A 35 12.54 19.60 6.84
CA THR A 35 12.62 20.39 5.62
C THR A 35 11.27 20.51 4.92
N LEU A 36 10.50 19.42 4.83
CA LEU A 36 9.16 19.46 4.22
C LEU A 36 8.15 20.25 5.05
N VAL A 37 8.24 20.20 6.38
CA VAL A 37 7.40 21.01 7.27
C VAL A 37 7.66 22.51 7.03
N LYS A 38 8.93 22.92 6.94
CA LYS A 38 9.29 24.30 6.60
C LYS A 38 8.81 24.70 5.21
N TYR A 39 8.96 23.81 4.22
CA TYR A 39 8.40 24.04 2.88
C TYR A 39 6.90 24.33 2.95
N ALA A 40 6.14 23.56 3.73
CA ALA A 40 4.70 23.79 3.89
C ALA A 40 4.39 25.15 4.57
N HIS A 41 5.19 25.56 5.56
CA HIS A 41 5.07 26.88 6.19
C HIS A 41 5.38 28.05 5.24
N ASN A 42 6.26 27.86 4.25
CA ASN A 42 6.53 28.88 3.23
C ASN A 42 5.45 28.93 2.12
N ASN A 43 4.45 28.05 2.18
CA ASN A 43 3.41 27.89 1.18
C ASN A 43 2.03 27.70 1.85
N LEU A 44 1.70 28.53 2.85
CA LEU A 44 0.45 28.41 3.63
C LEU A 44 -0.81 28.58 2.77
N ASP A 45 -0.73 29.36 1.70
CA ASP A 45 -1.84 29.59 0.77
C ASP A 45 -2.08 28.40 -0.18
N SER A 46 -1.15 27.43 -0.21
CA SER A 46 -1.25 26.25 -1.04
C SER A 46 -1.91 25.10 -0.29
N ARG A 47 -2.76 24.35 -0.99
CA ARG A 47 -3.22 23.03 -0.54
C ARG A 47 -2.17 21.98 -0.85
N ILE A 48 -1.66 21.30 0.18
CA ILE A 48 -0.57 20.33 0.03
C ILE A 48 -1.04 18.95 0.46
N LEU A 49 -0.64 17.92 -0.31
CA LEU A 49 -0.82 16.51 0.06
C LEU A 49 0.55 15.92 0.41
N TYR A 50 0.69 15.42 1.64
CA TYR A 50 1.86 14.66 2.08
C TYR A 50 1.53 13.16 2.09
N LEU A 51 2.29 12.38 1.31
CA LEU A 51 2.15 10.92 1.24
C LEU A 51 3.21 10.22 2.09
N ALA A 52 2.75 9.58 3.16
CA ALA A 52 3.57 8.79 4.07
C ALA A 52 3.55 7.30 3.68
N TYR A 53 4.66 6.61 3.94
CA TYR A 53 4.78 5.17 3.67
C TYR A 53 3.85 4.32 4.53
N ASN A 54 3.75 4.64 5.82
CA ASN A 54 2.93 3.90 6.77
C ASN A 54 2.15 4.83 7.72
N ARG A 55 1.24 4.23 8.50
CA ARG A 55 0.36 4.95 9.42
C ARG A 55 1.12 5.72 10.51
N ALA A 56 2.17 5.15 11.08
CA ALA A 56 2.95 5.78 12.13
C ALA A 56 3.62 7.08 11.64
N ILE A 57 4.28 7.04 10.48
CA ILE A 57 4.91 8.22 9.85
C ILE A 57 3.86 9.29 9.52
N ARG A 58 2.68 8.88 9.04
CA ARG A 58 1.58 9.82 8.78
C ARG A 58 1.13 10.53 10.05
N ASP A 59 0.95 9.79 11.13
CA ASP A 59 0.46 10.36 12.39
C ASP A 59 1.48 11.35 12.98
N GLU A 60 2.76 10.98 12.98
CA GLU A 60 3.84 11.90 13.36
C GLU A 60 3.89 13.14 12.45
N ALA A 61 3.70 12.97 11.14
CA ALA A 61 3.65 14.10 10.21
C ALA A 61 2.47 15.03 10.53
N ARG A 62 1.28 14.48 10.79
CA ARG A 62 0.07 15.26 11.07
C ARG A 62 0.23 16.19 12.28
N GLU A 63 1.03 15.79 13.27
CA GLU A 63 1.34 16.64 14.43
C GLU A 63 2.33 17.78 14.12
N LYS A 64 3.15 17.62 13.08
CA LYS A 64 4.24 18.55 12.73
C LYS A 64 3.90 19.52 11.61
N PHE A 65 3.10 19.09 10.63
CA PHE A 65 2.74 19.90 9.48
C PHE A 65 1.65 20.94 9.81
N PRO A 66 1.65 22.10 9.13
CA PRO A 66 0.57 23.08 9.25
C PRO A 66 -0.75 22.58 8.67
N ALA A 67 -1.85 23.25 9.03
CA ALA A 67 -3.22 22.83 8.70
C ALA A 67 -3.55 22.78 7.19
N ASN A 68 -2.76 23.45 6.34
CA ASN A 68 -2.93 23.41 4.89
C ASN A 68 -2.39 22.10 4.25
N VAL A 69 -1.80 21.21 5.05
CA VAL A 69 -1.26 19.92 4.60
C VAL A 69 -2.17 18.77 5.02
N ASP A 70 -2.62 18.00 4.04
CA ASP A 70 -3.31 16.72 4.26
C ASP A 70 -2.29 15.58 4.26
N CYS A 71 -2.08 14.94 5.41
CA CYS A 71 -1.18 13.81 5.56
C CYS A 71 -1.93 12.49 5.39
N LYS A 72 -1.62 11.72 4.35
CA LYS A 72 -2.24 10.41 4.07
C LYS A 72 -1.20 9.34 3.77
N THR A 73 -1.56 8.08 3.94
CA THR A 73 -0.85 6.98 3.27
C THR A 73 -1.45 6.75 1.88
N SER A 74 -0.71 6.08 0.98
CA SER A 74 -1.23 5.71 -0.34
C SER A 74 -2.54 4.91 -0.26
N HIS A 75 -2.63 3.99 0.71
CA HIS A 75 -3.84 3.22 0.96
C HIS A 75 -5.02 4.10 1.40
N GLN A 76 -4.80 5.10 2.26
CA GLN A 76 -5.88 6.00 2.67
C GLN A 76 -6.36 6.91 1.53
N LEU A 77 -5.43 7.37 0.68
CA LEU A 77 -5.77 8.14 -0.51
C LEU A 77 -6.64 7.29 -1.46
N ALA A 78 -6.20 6.07 -1.77
CA ALA A 78 -6.94 5.15 -2.63
C ALA A 78 -8.28 4.70 -2.03
N TYR A 79 -8.34 4.51 -0.71
CA TYR A 79 -9.57 4.07 -0.04
C TYR A 79 -10.69 5.11 -0.12
N ALA A 80 -10.34 6.40 -0.05
CA ALA A 80 -11.29 7.49 -0.18
C ALA A 80 -11.97 7.56 -1.56
N THR A 81 -11.27 7.16 -2.62
CA THR A 81 -11.75 7.26 -4.01
C THR A 81 -12.36 5.97 -4.53
N ILE A 82 -11.65 4.84 -4.39
CA ILE A 82 -12.03 3.56 -5.00
C ILE A 82 -12.21 2.44 -3.99
N GLY A 83 -11.55 2.51 -2.83
CA GLY A 83 -11.53 1.38 -1.90
C GLY A 83 -12.86 1.07 -1.22
N ARG A 84 -13.81 2.02 -1.18
CA ARG A 84 -15.18 1.75 -0.67
C ARG A 84 -15.89 0.62 -1.43
N GLY A 85 -15.73 0.56 -2.76
CA GLY A 85 -16.32 -0.50 -3.57
C GLY A 85 -15.73 -1.89 -3.29
N TYR A 86 -14.49 -1.92 -2.78
CA TYR A 86 -13.75 -3.14 -2.49
C TYR A 86 -13.73 -3.48 -0.98
N GLN A 87 -14.56 -2.85 -0.15
CA GLN A 87 -14.60 -3.12 1.29
C GLN A 87 -14.76 -4.61 1.62
N HIS A 88 -15.57 -5.33 0.85
CA HIS A 88 -15.80 -6.78 0.99
C HIS A 88 -14.53 -7.62 0.70
N LYS A 89 -13.52 -7.05 0.04
CA LYS A 89 -12.22 -7.67 -0.24
C LYS A 89 -11.14 -7.30 0.76
N LEU A 90 -11.35 -6.26 1.57
CA LEU A 90 -10.41 -5.80 2.59
C LEU A 90 -10.54 -6.65 3.85
N SER A 91 -10.33 -7.96 3.71
CA SER A 91 -10.31 -8.88 4.84
C SER A 91 -8.92 -8.95 5.47
N GLY A 92 -8.86 -9.35 6.74
CA GLY A 92 -7.59 -9.66 7.41
C GLY A 92 -6.89 -10.87 6.78
N ASN A 93 -5.71 -11.21 7.27
CA ASN A 93 -4.97 -12.37 6.76
C ASN A 93 -5.81 -13.65 6.89
N LEU A 94 -6.26 -14.20 5.76
CA LEU A 94 -6.89 -15.51 5.69
C LEU A 94 -5.85 -16.59 6.00
N ARG A 95 -6.10 -17.38 7.04
CA ARG A 95 -5.21 -18.50 7.40
C ARG A 95 -5.72 -19.78 6.77
N LEU A 96 -4.79 -20.62 6.34
CA LEU A 96 -5.11 -21.93 5.77
C LEU A 96 -5.94 -22.80 6.72
N THR A 97 -5.69 -22.69 8.03
CA THR A 97 -6.45 -23.38 9.08
C THR A 97 -7.91 -22.93 9.12
N ASP A 98 -8.14 -21.63 8.99
CA ASP A 98 -9.48 -21.05 9.05
C ASP A 98 -10.31 -21.54 7.85
N ILE A 99 -9.67 -21.62 6.67
CA ILE A 99 -10.28 -22.20 5.46
C ILE A 99 -10.58 -23.68 5.65
N ALA A 100 -9.61 -24.49 6.10
CA ALA A 100 -9.79 -25.92 6.28
C ALA A 100 -10.93 -26.24 7.26
N GLN A 101 -11.03 -25.47 8.35
CA GLN A 101 -12.11 -25.56 9.32
C GLN A 101 -13.45 -25.13 8.71
N ALA A 102 -13.49 -24.01 7.98
CA ALA A 102 -14.71 -23.49 7.40
C ALA A 102 -15.36 -24.44 6.37
N VAL A 103 -14.54 -25.18 5.61
CA VAL A 103 -15.04 -26.18 4.63
C VAL A 103 -15.01 -27.61 5.16
N ASN A 104 -14.70 -27.81 6.45
CA ASN A 104 -14.63 -29.11 7.11
C ASN A 104 -13.81 -30.15 6.33
N THR A 105 -12.60 -29.78 5.91
CA THR A 105 -11.72 -30.66 5.13
C THR A 105 -10.43 -30.97 5.86
N LYS A 106 -9.94 -32.19 5.67
CA LYS A 106 -8.56 -32.60 6.02
C LYS A 106 -7.62 -32.51 4.81
N ASN A 107 -8.15 -32.21 3.63
CA ASN A 107 -7.37 -32.04 2.42
C ASN A 107 -6.75 -30.64 2.39
N TRP A 108 -5.50 -30.55 2.84
CA TRP A 108 -4.74 -29.30 2.89
C TRP A 108 -4.49 -28.69 1.51
N THR A 109 -4.37 -29.51 0.48
CA THR A 109 -4.20 -29.09 -0.90
C THR A 109 -5.45 -28.36 -1.39
N PHE A 110 -6.64 -28.91 -1.12
CA PHE A 110 -7.90 -28.27 -1.43
C PHE A 110 -8.10 -26.95 -0.66
N ALA A 111 -7.77 -26.93 0.64
CA ALA A 111 -7.81 -25.69 1.43
C ALA A 111 -6.84 -24.62 0.88
N LYS A 112 -5.68 -25.04 0.37
CA LYS A 112 -4.69 -24.15 -0.24
C LYS A 112 -5.19 -23.56 -1.56
N ASP A 113 -5.85 -24.37 -2.38
CA ASP A 113 -6.46 -23.91 -3.63
C ASP A 113 -7.54 -22.85 -3.37
N ILE A 114 -8.39 -23.05 -2.35
CA ILE A 114 -9.38 -22.06 -1.94
C ILE A 114 -8.68 -20.77 -1.47
N LEU A 115 -7.67 -20.89 -0.60
CA LEU A 115 -6.92 -19.73 -0.10
C LEU A 115 -6.30 -18.92 -1.25
N ASP A 116 -5.68 -19.58 -2.22
CA ASP A 116 -5.05 -18.91 -3.36
C ASP A 116 -6.08 -18.26 -4.29
N THR A 117 -7.22 -18.91 -4.50
CA THR A 117 -8.34 -18.36 -5.28
C THR A 117 -8.91 -17.11 -4.62
N LEU A 118 -9.13 -17.14 -3.30
CA LEU A 118 -9.62 -16.00 -2.54
C LEU A 118 -8.61 -14.86 -2.55
N ASN A 119 -7.31 -15.14 -2.38
CA ASN A 119 -6.27 -14.12 -2.47
C ASN A 119 -6.21 -13.48 -3.86
N ALA A 120 -6.29 -14.28 -4.92
CA ALA A 120 -6.32 -13.78 -6.29
C ALA A 120 -7.54 -12.88 -6.54
N PHE A 121 -8.72 -13.29 -6.06
CA PHE A 121 -9.93 -12.47 -6.12
C PHE A 121 -9.80 -11.17 -5.30
N MET A 122 -9.30 -11.24 -4.06
CA MET A 122 -9.15 -10.06 -3.20
C MET A 122 -8.18 -9.03 -3.78
N CYS A 123 -7.17 -9.49 -4.52
CA CYS A 123 -6.19 -8.65 -5.20
C CYS A 123 -6.61 -8.20 -6.62
N SER A 124 -7.76 -8.61 -7.14
CA SER A 124 -8.24 -8.24 -8.47
C SER A 124 -9.24 -7.07 -8.44
N ALA A 125 -9.51 -6.49 -9.60
CA ALA A 125 -10.59 -5.49 -9.77
C ALA A 125 -11.99 -6.12 -9.92
N ASP A 126 -12.08 -7.45 -10.01
CA ASP A 126 -13.34 -8.14 -10.33
C ASP A 126 -14.33 -8.12 -9.17
N MET A 127 -15.62 -7.90 -9.40
CA MET A 127 -16.60 -7.85 -8.30
C MET A 127 -17.10 -9.22 -7.83
N ARG A 128 -16.67 -10.30 -8.49
CA ARG A 128 -17.03 -11.69 -8.18
C ARG A 128 -15.84 -12.60 -8.39
N ILE A 129 -15.88 -13.79 -7.77
CA ILE A 129 -14.88 -14.83 -8.01
C ILE A 129 -15.11 -15.38 -9.43
N LEU A 130 -14.08 -15.31 -10.27
CA LEU A 130 -14.06 -15.82 -11.64
C LEU A 130 -13.12 -17.03 -11.73
N TYR A 131 -13.28 -17.81 -12.81
CA TYR A 131 -12.41 -18.97 -13.10
C TYR A 131 -10.93 -18.57 -13.18
N THR A 132 -10.63 -17.37 -13.68
CA THR A 132 -9.26 -16.82 -13.78
C THR A 132 -8.56 -16.62 -12.43
N HIS A 133 -9.29 -16.60 -11.30
CA HIS A 133 -8.70 -16.51 -9.97
C HIS A 133 -8.22 -17.87 -9.46
N PHE A 134 -8.74 -18.98 -9.98
CA PHE A 134 -8.34 -20.30 -9.54
C PHE A 134 -6.90 -20.57 -9.98
N ALA A 135 -6.01 -20.85 -9.03
CA ALA A 135 -4.57 -20.92 -9.29
C ALA A 135 -4.18 -22.00 -10.32
N ARG A 136 -4.99 -23.06 -10.44
CA ARG A 136 -4.83 -24.13 -11.44
C ARG A 136 -5.76 -23.97 -12.65
N ALA A 137 -6.42 -22.83 -12.79
CA ALA A 137 -7.15 -22.54 -14.02
C ALA A 137 -6.15 -22.49 -15.17
N ASP A 138 -6.46 -23.24 -16.22
CA ASP A 138 -5.69 -23.24 -17.44
C ASP A 138 -5.92 -21.90 -18.15
N THR A 139 -5.13 -20.91 -17.75
CA THR A 139 -5.28 -19.50 -18.17
C THR A 139 -4.45 -19.19 -19.41
N GLY A 140 -3.80 -20.20 -20.01
CA GLY A 140 -2.81 -19.99 -21.07
C GLY A 140 -1.57 -19.23 -20.59
N LYS A 141 -1.41 -19.03 -19.27
CA LYS A 141 -0.19 -18.45 -18.67
C LYS A 141 0.86 -19.55 -18.56
N VAL A 142 2.07 -19.27 -19.04
CA VAL A 142 3.22 -20.16 -18.85
C VAL A 142 3.45 -20.35 -17.35
N LEU A 143 3.18 -21.54 -16.87
CA LEU A 143 3.42 -21.93 -15.49
C LEU A 143 4.94 -21.98 -15.26
N THR A 144 5.37 -21.55 -14.08
CA THR A 144 6.76 -21.81 -13.68
C THR A 144 6.95 -23.31 -13.47
N SER A 145 8.17 -23.83 -13.63
CA SER A 145 8.47 -25.27 -13.49
C SER A 145 8.08 -25.85 -12.12
N LYS A 146 7.94 -25.00 -11.11
CA LYS A 146 7.48 -25.38 -9.76
C LYS A 146 5.96 -25.55 -9.70
N GLN A 147 5.21 -24.75 -10.47
CA GLN A 147 3.76 -24.83 -10.58
C GLN A 147 3.33 -26.03 -11.45
N GLU A 148 4.07 -26.33 -12.52
CA GLU A 148 3.81 -27.51 -13.37
C GLU A 148 3.93 -28.82 -12.58
N ARG A 149 5.01 -28.99 -11.81
CA ARG A 149 5.21 -30.19 -10.98
C ARG A 149 4.12 -30.38 -9.93
N TYR A 150 3.62 -29.27 -9.38
CA TYR A 150 2.55 -29.30 -8.38
C TYR A 150 1.19 -29.66 -9.00
N GLN A 151 0.91 -29.19 -10.21
CA GLN A 151 -0.33 -29.53 -10.91
C GLN A 151 -0.38 -31.02 -11.27
N ILE A 152 0.74 -31.60 -11.72
CA ILE A 152 0.83 -33.03 -12.04
C ILE A 152 0.59 -33.90 -10.79
N GLN A 153 1.14 -33.53 -9.63
CA GLN A 153 1.01 -34.32 -8.39
C GLN A 153 -0.38 -34.33 -7.75
N VAL A 154 -1.31 -33.47 -8.20
CA VAL A 154 -2.61 -33.29 -7.55
C VAL A 154 -3.79 -33.66 -8.44
N VAL A 155 -3.59 -33.67 -9.76
CA VAL A 155 -4.65 -33.97 -10.74
C VAL A 155 -4.69 -35.48 -11.10
N GLU A 156 -3.62 -36.23 -10.80
CA GLU A 156 -3.61 -37.70 -10.71
C GLU A 156 -3.83 -38.16 -9.27
#